data_AF-A0A562LSA1-F1
#
_entry.id   AF-A0A562LSA1-F1
#
_cell.length_a   1.000
_cell.length_b   1.000
_cell.length_c   1.000
_cell.angle_alpha   90.00
_cell.angle_beta   90.00
_cell.angle_gamma   90.00
#
_symmetry.space_group_name_H-M   'P 1'
#
loop_
_entity.id
_entity.type
_entity.pdbx_description
1 polymer ?
#
loop_
_entity_poly.entity_id
_entity_poly.type
_entity_poly.pdbx_seq_one_letter_code
_entity_poly.pdbx_strand_id
1 'polypeptide(L)'
;MSAAEKKAQQERWFGAETIVAAERAVRGELKDPDAAQFQGVRANYTEEFGVVACGRVNAKNEFGGYTGFRRFVSGGKSVILEGRDNIADAWSGACL
;
A
#
# COMPACT_ATOMS: atom_id res chain seq x y z
N MET A 1 2.66 24.30 13.66
CA MET A 1 2.80 23.52 12.41
C MET A 1 1.43 23.38 11.79
N SER A 2 1.28 23.86 10.56
CA SER A 2 0.15 23.60 9.68
C SER A 2 -0.02 22.09 9.42
N ALA A 3 -1.21 21.68 8.97
CA ALA A 3 -1.46 20.29 8.60
C ALA A 3 -0.49 19.79 7.52
N ALA A 4 -0.11 20.66 6.57
CA ALA A 4 0.86 20.34 5.52
C ALA A 4 2.27 20.08 6.08
N GLU A 5 2.71 20.86 7.07
CA GLU A 5 4.03 20.66 7.70
C GLU A 5 4.07 19.37 8.53
N LYS A 6 2.98 19.05 9.24
CA LYS A 6 2.86 17.78 9.98
C LYS A 6 2.89 16.58 9.04
N LYS A 7 2.13 16.65 7.94
CA LYS A 7 2.10 15.64 6.87
C LYS A 7 3.50 15.37 6.33
N ALA A 8 4.20 16.42 5.89
CA ALA A 8 5.55 16.29 5.33
C ALA A 8 6.57 15.75 6.35
N GLN A 9 6.44 16.11 7.63
CA GLN A 9 7.31 15.59 8.68
C GLN A 9 7.08 14.10 8.94
N GLN A 10 5.82 13.68 9.06
CA GLN A 10 5.44 12.28 9.29
C GLN A 10 5.86 11.39 8.13
N GLU A 11 5.60 11.81 6.89
CA GLU A 11 6.02 11.09 5.69
C GLU A 11 7.54 10.97 5.59
N ARG A 12 8.28 12.03 5.93
CA ARG A 12 9.75 11.98 5.93
C ARG A 12 10.31 11.03 6.98
N TRP A 13 9.67 10.95 8.14
CA TRP A 13 10.16 10.15 9.25
C TRP A 13 9.79 8.68 9.12
N PHE A 14 8.53 8.37 8.76
CA PHE A 14 8.00 7.01 8.76
C PHE A 14 7.69 6.46 7.36
N GLY A 15 7.74 7.28 6.31
CA GLY A 15 7.26 6.90 4.98
C GLY A 15 8.02 5.72 4.38
N ALA A 16 9.36 5.74 4.43
CA ALA A 16 10.18 4.64 3.90
C ALA A 16 9.94 3.32 4.65
N GLU A 17 9.86 3.38 5.98
CA GLU A 17 9.57 2.20 6.82
C GLU A 17 8.18 1.64 6.51
N THR A 18 7.18 2.51 6.38
CA THR A 18 5.80 2.13 6.05
C THR A 18 5.72 1.46 4.69
N ILE A 19 6.45 1.97 3.68
CA ILE A 19 6.52 1.37 2.34
C ILE A 19 7.10 -0.05 2.43
N VAL A 20 8.24 -0.24 3.10
CA VAL A 20 8.87 -1.56 3.23
C VAL A 20 7.97 -2.54 3.97
N ALA A 21 7.34 -2.10 5.06
CA ALA A 21 6.41 -2.92 5.82
C ALA A 21 5.16 -3.28 5.00
N ALA A 22 4.64 -2.33 4.21
CA ALA A 22 3.51 -2.54 3.33
C ALA A 22 3.82 -3.54 2.21
N GLU A 23 4.96 -3.43 1.53
CA GLU A 23 5.35 -4.41 0.51
C GLU A 23 5.49 -5.81 1.12
N ARG A 24 6.05 -5.93 2.33
CA ARG A 24 6.11 -7.20 3.06
C ARG A 24 4.72 -7.75 3.36
N ALA A 25 3.82 -6.91 3.86
CA ALA A 25 2.44 -7.31 4.15
C ALA A 25 1.71 -7.76 2.89
N VAL A 26 1.82 -6.99 1.79
CA VAL A 26 1.23 -7.35 0.49
C VAL A 26 1.77 -8.69 0.01
N ARG A 27 3.10 -8.91 0.04
CA ARG A 27 3.71 -10.19 -0.35
C ARG A 27 3.13 -11.37 0.43
N GLY A 28 2.84 -11.19 1.73
CA GLY A 28 2.23 -12.21 2.57
C GLY A 28 0.81 -12.62 2.16
N GLU A 29 0.10 -11.79 1.40
CA GLU A 29 -1.25 -12.09 0.89
C GLU A 29 -1.26 -12.77 -0.49
N LEU A 30 -0.11 -12.86 -1.15
CA LEU A 30 -0.01 -13.41 -2.51
C LEU A 30 0.29 -14.91 -2.46
N LYS A 31 -0.14 -15.63 -3.50
CA LYS A 31 0.17 -17.06 -3.66
C LYS A 31 1.66 -17.32 -3.89
N ASP A 32 2.29 -16.46 -4.70
CA ASP A 32 3.73 -16.45 -4.96
C ASP A 32 4.27 -15.07 -4.51
N PRO A 33 4.76 -14.96 -3.24
CA PRO A 33 5.28 -13.72 -2.69
C PRO A 33 6.47 -13.15 -3.47
N ASP A 34 7.30 -14.01 -4.07
CA ASP A 34 8.52 -13.61 -4.77
C ASP A 34 8.21 -13.06 -6.16
N ALA A 35 7.11 -13.50 -6.78
CA ALA A 35 6.63 -12.95 -8.04
C ALA A 35 5.98 -11.56 -7.93
N ALA A 36 5.86 -10.98 -6.73
CA ALA A 36 5.20 -9.68 -6.59
C ALA A 36 6.00 -8.55 -7.25
N GLN A 37 5.32 -7.83 -8.15
CA GLN A 37 5.83 -6.64 -8.82
C GLN A 37 5.09 -5.42 -8.30
N PHE A 38 5.82 -4.48 -7.73
CA PHE A 38 5.27 -3.25 -7.16
C PHE A 38 5.44 -2.06 -8.10
N GLN A 39 4.45 -1.18 -8.13
CA GLN A 39 4.50 0.04 -8.93
C GLN A 39 3.85 1.22 -8.17
N GLY A 40 4.53 2.37 -8.22
CA GLY A 40 3.99 3.64 -7.74
C GLY A 40 3.77 3.70 -6.22
N VAL A 41 4.48 2.87 -5.45
CA VAL A 41 4.33 2.78 -4.00
C VAL A 41 4.82 4.07 -3.34
N ARG A 42 3.93 4.73 -2.60
CA ARG A 42 4.19 5.98 -1.91
C ARG A 42 3.55 5.96 -0.53
N ALA A 43 4.22 6.57 0.43
CA ALA A 43 3.64 6.85 1.73
C ALA A 43 2.81 8.14 1.67
N ASN A 44 1.68 8.16 2.36
CA ASN A 44 0.84 9.32 2.55
C ASN A 44 0.43 9.38 4.02
N TYR A 45 0.52 10.55 4.63
CA TYR A 45 -0.02 10.76 5.97
C TYR A 45 -1.47 11.25 5.90
N THR A 46 -2.32 10.62 6.71
CA THR A 46 -3.69 11.05 6.98
C THR A 46 -3.88 11.20 8.49
N GLU A 47 -4.73 12.13 8.92
CA GLU A 47 -5.06 12.29 10.34
C GLU A 47 -5.85 11.07 10.87
N GLU A 48 -6.63 10.40 10.02
CA GLU A 48 -7.47 9.26 10.39
C GLU A 48 -6.68 7.95 10.51
N PHE A 49 -5.75 7.68 9.59
CA PHE A 49 -5.05 6.40 9.49
C PHE A 49 -3.54 6.48 9.79
N GLY A 50 -3.02 7.67 10.07
CA GLY A 50 -1.59 7.91 10.19
C GLY A 50 -0.87 7.77 8.84
N VAL A 51 0.38 7.31 8.86
CA VAL A 51 1.16 7.06 7.64
C VAL A 51 0.75 5.72 7.04
N VAL A 52 0.24 5.76 5.82
CA VAL A 52 -0.11 4.57 5.04
C VAL A 52 0.70 4.54 3.75
N ALA A 53 0.98 3.35 3.24
CA ALA A 53 1.53 3.16 1.91
C ALA A 53 0.43 2.76 0.93
N CYS A 54 0.38 3.46 -0.19
CA CYS A 54 -0.51 3.21 -1.30
C CYS A 54 0.30 2.84 -2.53
N GLY A 55 -0.17 1.85 -3.28
CA GLY A 55 0.53 1.44 -4.49
C GLY A 55 -0.26 0.44 -5.31
N ARG A 56 0.41 -0.13 -6.30
CA ARG A 56 -0.12 -1.22 -7.11
C ARG A 56 0.78 -2.43 -7.05
N VAL A 57 0.19 -3.61 -7.03
CA VAL A 57 0.89 -4.89 -7.07
C VAL A 57 0.34 -5.75 -8.20
N ASN A 58 1.24 -6.37 -8.96
CA ASN A 58 0.91 -7.44 -9.90
C ASN A 58 1.54 -8.74 -9.41
N ALA A 59 0.80 -9.84 -9.52
CA ALA A 59 1.20 -11.15 -9.01
C ALA A 59 0.67 -12.25 -9.93
N LYS A 60 1.31 -13.42 -9.89
CA LYS A 60 0.86 -14.59 -10.62
C LYS A 60 -0.42 -15.16 -10.01
N ASN A 61 -1.34 -15.60 -10.86
CA ASN A 61 -2.50 -16.40 -10.46
C ASN A 61 -2.12 -17.89 -10.32
N GLU A 62 -3.11 -18.75 -10.03
CA GLU A 62 -2.91 -20.20 -9.87
C GLU A 62 -2.42 -20.91 -11.14
N PHE A 63 -2.56 -20.27 -12.30
CA PHE A 63 -2.07 -20.75 -13.60
C PHE A 63 -0.68 -20.20 -13.95
N GLY A 64 -0.03 -19.47 -13.04
CA GLY A 64 1.32 -18.92 -13.22
C GLY A 64 1.39 -17.63 -14.06
N GLY A 65 0.25 -17.07 -14.47
CA GLY A 65 0.17 -15.86 -15.30
C GLY A 65 -0.09 -14.58 -14.50
N TYR A 66 0.49 -13.47 -14.95
CA TYR A 66 0.16 -12.14 -14.43
C TYR A 66 -1.17 -11.64 -15.00
N THR A 67 -2.03 -11.12 -14.13
CA THR A 67 -3.40 -10.68 -14.50
C THR A 67 -3.57 -9.15 -14.50
N GLY A 68 -2.52 -8.42 -14.13
CA GLY A 68 -2.50 -6.96 -14.13
C GLY A 68 -2.29 -6.37 -12.74
N PHE A 69 -1.99 -5.08 -12.72
CA PHE A 69 -1.74 -4.33 -11.49
C PHE A 69 -3.03 -4.03 -10.74
N ARG A 70 -3.08 -4.47 -9.49
CA ARG A 70 -4.17 -4.25 -8.54
C ARG A 70 -3.73 -3.27 -7.46
N ARG A 71 -4.64 -2.40 -7.03
CA ARG A 71 -4.38 -1.40 -5.98
C ARG A 71 -4.22 -2.07 -4.61
N PHE A 72 -3.39 -1.50 -3.75
CA PHE A 72 -3.33 -1.84 -2.33
C PHE A 72 -3.15 -0.58 -1.46
N VAL A 73 -3.67 -0.66 -0.24
CA VAL A 73 -3.44 0.30 0.84
C VAL A 73 -2.96 -0.46 2.07
N SER A 74 -1.91 0.00 2.74
CA SER A 74 -1.38 -0.68 3.92
C SER A 74 -0.78 0.29 4.92
N GLY A 75 -1.11 0.11 6.21
CA GLY A 75 -0.43 0.77 7.33
C GLY A 75 0.81 0.00 7.82
N GLY A 76 1.37 -0.91 7.02
CA GLY A 76 2.55 -1.72 7.34
C GLY A 76 2.30 -3.01 8.14
N LYS A 77 1.17 -3.14 8.84
CA LYS A 77 0.78 -4.37 9.57
C LYS A 77 -0.31 -5.17 8.86
N SER A 78 -1.26 -4.47 8.25
CA SER A 78 -2.37 -5.03 7.50
C SER A 78 -2.39 -4.42 6.10
N VAL A 79 -3.05 -5.11 5.17
CA VAL A 79 -3.22 -4.65 3.81
C VAL A 79 -4.69 -4.78 3.42
N ILE A 80 -5.18 -3.78 2.69
CA ILE A 80 -6.43 -3.80 1.94
C ILE A 80 -6.02 -3.93 0.47
N LEU A 81 -6.42 -5.02 -0.19
CA LEU A 81 -5.98 -5.40 -1.52
C LEU A 81 -7.17 -5.52 -2.47
N GLU A 82 -7.09 -4.84 -3.61
CA GLU A 82 -8.11 -4.89 -4.66
C GLU A 82 -8.34 -6.33 -5.16
N GLY A 83 -9.61 -6.75 -5.23
CA GLY A 83 -10.00 -8.12 -5.61
C GLY A 83 -10.06 -9.11 -4.45
N ARG A 84 -9.56 -8.74 -3.26
CA ARG A 84 -9.81 -9.45 -1.99
C ARG A 84 -10.73 -8.64 -1.08
N ASP A 85 -10.51 -7.34 -1.01
CA ASP A 85 -11.19 -6.41 -0.11
C ASP A 85 -11.91 -5.28 -0.87
N ASN A 86 -12.85 -4.61 -0.20
CA ASN A 86 -13.41 -3.35 -0.69
C ASN A 86 -12.42 -2.19 -0.46
N ILE A 87 -11.64 -1.88 -1.47
CA ILE A 87 -10.56 -0.88 -1.40
C ILE A 87 -11.00 0.57 -1.68
N ALA A 88 -12.21 0.78 -2.21
CA ALA A 88 -12.61 2.07 -2.78
C ALA A 88 -12.51 3.23 -1.77
N ASP A 89 -13.02 3.03 -0.56
CA ASP A 89 -13.06 4.05 0.49
C ASP A 89 -11.65 4.32 1.05
N ALA A 90 -10.91 3.25 1.37
CA ALA A 90 -9.54 3.36 1.86
C ALA A 90 -8.61 4.06 0.85
N TRP A 91 -8.78 3.75 -0.44
CA TRP A 91 -8.02 4.41 -1.50
C TRP A 91 -8.39 5.89 -1.63
N SER A 92 -9.68 6.22 -1.56
CA SER A 92 -10.14 7.60 -1.74
C SER A 92 -9.79 8.49 -0.55
N GLY A 93 -9.84 7.95 0.67
CA GLY A 93 -9.51 8.68 1.90
C GLY A 93 -8.01 8.82 2.14
N ALA A 94 -7.19 7.90 1.62
CA ALA A 94 -5.78 7.83 2.01
C ALA A 94 -4.76 7.84 0.85
N CYS A 95 -5.18 7.71 -0.40
CA CYS A 95 -4.26 7.56 -1.55
C CYS A 95 -4.48 8.56 -2.69
N LEU A 96 -5.51 9.41 -2.60
CA LEU A 96 -5.80 10.50 -3.55
C LEU A 96 -5.14 11.81 -3.10
#